data_AF-A0A1I1JUK3-F1
#
_entry.id   AF-A0A1I1JUK3-F1
#
_cell.length_a   1.000
_cell.length_b   1.000
_cell.length_c   1.000
_cell.angle_alpha   90.00
_cell.angle_beta   90.00
_cell.angle_gamma   90.00
#
_symmetry.space_group_name_H-M   'P 1'
#
loop_
_entity.id
_entity.type
_entity.pdbx_description
1 polymer ?
#
loop_
_entity_poly.entity_id
_entity_poly.type
_entity_poly.pdbx_seq_one_letter_code
_entity_poly.pdbx_strand_id
1 'polypeptide(L)'
;MLAEKNEKIRKAYNILEVISKDDKARAAYESREAELHDQMTRLKSAKEEGIKEGIKEATIKNAKNFLIMGLDVDMIVKGTGLSIEEVENIKKELN
;
A
#
# COMPACT_ATOMS: atom_id res chain seq x y z
N MET A 1 16.32 1.68 40.46
CA MET A 1 16.52 1.48 39.00
C MET A 1 18.00 1.18 38.69
N LEU A 2 18.33 0.51 37.58
CA LEU A 2 19.73 0.26 37.17
C LEU A 2 20.59 1.54 37.07
N ALA A 3 19.95 2.68 36.76
CA ALA A 3 20.59 4.00 36.70
C ALA A 3 21.09 4.54 38.06
N GLU A 4 20.51 4.12 39.19
CA GLU A 4 20.94 4.59 40.52
C GLU A 4 22.24 3.93 40.98
N LYS A 5 22.55 2.75 40.44
CA LYS A 5 23.69 1.94 40.87
C LYS A 5 24.99 2.27 40.11
N ASN A 6 24.93 3.10 39.08
CA ASN A 6 26.09 3.45 38.26
C ASN A 6 26.08 4.93 37.85
N GLU A 7 27.10 5.67 38.27
CA GLU A 7 27.19 7.12 38.06
C GLU A 7 27.21 7.52 36.58
N LYS A 8 27.81 6.70 35.70
CA LYS A 8 27.84 6.96 34.25
C LYS A 8 26.45 6.76 33.63
N ILE A 9 25.73 5.73 34.06
CA ILE A 9 24.36 5.46 33.61
C ILE A 9 23.42 6.57 34.10
N ARG A 10 23.60 7.04 35.34
CA ARG A 10 22.85 8.18 35.90
C ARG A 10 23.06 9.47 35.10
N LYS A 11 24.30 9.78 34.71
CA LYS A 11 24.60 10.98 33.89
C LYS A 11 23.96 10.88 32.50
N ALA A 12 24.04 9.72 31.85
CA ALA A 12 23.38 9.48 30.57
C ALA A 12 21.85 9.62 30.68
N TYR A 13 21.25 9.09 31.76
CA TYR A 13 19.82 9.21 32.03
C TYR A 13 19.40 10.67 32.27
N ASN A 14 20.17 11.44 33.04
CA ASN A 14 19.86 12.85 33.28
C ASN A 14 19.98 13.71 32.01
N ILE A 15 20.94 13.42 31.14
CA ILE A 15 21.07 14.10 29.84
C ILE A 15 19.88 13.75 28.94
N LEU A 16 19.50 12.47 28.89
CA LEU A 16 18.30 12.01 28.20
C LEU A 16 17.05 12.70 28.77
N GLU A 17 16.96 12.84 30.09
CA GLU A 17 15.86 13.51 30.78
C GLU A 17 15.79 15.00 30.43
N VAL A 18 16.93 15.70 30.35
CA VAL A 18 17.01 17.12 29.96
C VAL A 18 16.63 17.31 28.49
N ILE A 19 17.11 16.45 27.59
CA ILE A 19 16.74 16.49 26.16
C ILE A 19 15.26 16.10 25.99
N SER A 20 14.73 15.24 26.86
CA SER A 20 13.34 14.81 26.87
C SER A 20 12.33 15.82 27.41
N LYS A 21 12.81 16.91 28.04
CA LYS A 21 11.98 17.86 28.80
C LYS A 21 11.48 19.05 27.99
N ASP A 22 11.88 19.23 26.74
CA ASP A 22 11.20 20.18 25.86
C ASP A 22 10.01 19.47 25.19
N ASP A 23 8.93 19.35 25.96
CA ASP A 23 7.68 18.69 25.53
C ASP A 23 7.17 19.24 24.19
N LYS A 24 7.43 20.52 23.89
CA LYS A 24 7.08 21.13 22.60
C LYS A 24 7.95 20.60 21.48
N ALA A 25 9.26 20.49 21.69
CA ALA A 25 10.17 19.92 20.69
C ALA A 25 9.87 18.44 20.43
N ARG A 26 9.55 17.67 21.49
CA ARG A 26 9.11 16.28 21.36
C ARG A 26 7.80 16.16 20.59
N ALA A 27 6.78 16.92 20.98
CA ALA A 27 5.49 16.90 20.28
C ALA A 27 5.63 17.31 18.80
N ALA A 28 6.48 18.30 18.50
CA ALA A 28 6.77 18.71 17.12
C ALA A 28 7.49 17.61 16.33
N TYR A 29 8.46 16.92 16.96
CA TYR A 29 9.13 15.77 16.36
C TYR A 29 8.15 14.62 16.08
N GLU A 30 7.35 14.22 17.07
CA GLU A 30 6.37 13.14 16.92
C GLU A 30 5.31 13.47 15.86
N SER A 31 4.83 14.71 15.82
CA SER A 31 3.88 15.16 14.79
C SER A 31 4.49 15.09 13.39
N ARG A 32 5.77 15.44 13.25
CA ARG A 32 6.49 15.35 11.97
C ARG A 32 6.66 13.90 11.54
N GLU A 33 7.09 13.03 12.45
CA GLU A 33 7.26 11.61 12.16
C GLU A 33 5.91 10.96 11.80
N ALA A 34 4.83 11.32 12.50
CA ALA A 34 3.48 10.87 12.17
C ALA A 34 3.08 11.30 10.75
N GLU A 35 3.28 12.56 10.37
CA GLU A 35 2.97 13.03 9.01
C GLU A 35 3.83 12.33 7.95
N LEU A 36 5.12 12.10 8.21
CA LEU A 36 5.98 11.34 7.30
C LEU A 36 5.49 9.89 7.13
N HIS A 37 5.10 9.23 8.22
CA HIS A 37 4.53 7.90 8.18
C HIS A 37 3.20 7.85 7.43
N ASP A 38 2.34 8.83 7.65
CA ASP A 38 1.07 8.94 6.94
C ASP A 38 1.29 9.18 5.43
N GLN A 39 2.24 10.04 5.05
CA GLN A 39 2.61 10.25 3.65
C GLN A 39 3.12 8.98 2.99
N MET A 40 4.02 8.25 3.66
CA MET A 40 4.54 6.97 3.17
C MET A 40 3.43 5.95 3.00
N THR A 41 2.50 5.88 3.97
CA THR A 41 1.35 4.97 3.93
C THR A 41 0.42 5.32 2.78
N ARG A 42 0.04 6.59 2.63
CA ARG A 42 -0.79 7.07 1.51
C ARG A 42 -0.17 6.72 0.16
N LEU A 43 1.13 6.97 -0.02
CA LEU A 43 1.82 6.68 -1.28
C LEU A 43 1.89 5.19 -1.56
N LYS A 44 2.15 4.36 -0.53
CA LYS A 44 2.16 2.91 -0.67
C LYS A 44 0.77 2.39 -1.07
N SER A 45 -0.27 2.80 -0.36
CA SER A 45 -1.66 2.39 -0.67
C SER A 45 -2.08 2.81 -2.07
N ALA A 46 -1.83 4.08 -2.45
CA ALA A 46 -2.15 4.57 -3.79
C ALA A 46 -1.42 3.78 -4.89
N LYS A 47 -0.16 3.40 -4.68
CA LYS A 47 0.59 2.57 -5.63
C LYS A 47 0.03 1.16 -5.73
N GLU A 48 -0.31 0.53 -4.60
CA GLU A 48 -0.89 -0.82 -4.58
C GLU A 48 -2.27 -0.84 -5.24
N GLU A 49 -3.12 0.15 -4.97
CA GLU A 49 -4.42 0.33 -5.63
C GLU A 49 -4.25 0.53 -7.13
N GLY A 50 -3.38 1.45 -7.56
CA GLY A 50 -3.13 1.68 -8.98
C GLY A 50 -2.60 0.45 -9.73
N ILE A 51 -1.78 -0.38 -9.09
CA ILE A 51 -1.35 -1.66 -9.68
C ILE A 51 -2.52 -2.63 -9.81
N LYS A 52 -3.37 -2.76 -8.78
CA LYS A 52 -4.55 -3.65 -8.81
C LYS A 52 -5.54 -3.22 -9.88
N GLU A 53 -5.82 -1.92 -9.97
CA GLU A 53 -6.69 -1.36 -11.00
C GLU A 53 -6.10 -1.58 -12.40
N GLY A 54 -4.81 -1.28 -12.60
CA GLY A 54 -4.14 -1.50 -13.88
C GLY A 54 -4.12 -2.96 -14.33
N ILE A 55 -3.93 -3.91 -13.41
CA ILE A 55 -4.04 -5.35 -13.73
C ILE A 55 -5.48 -5.68 -14.16
N LYS A 56 -6.49 -5.20 -13.42
CA LYS A 56 -7.90 -5.47 -13.74
C LYS A 56 -8.27 -4.90 -15.12
N GLU A 57 -7.90 -3.66 -15.40
CA GLU A 57 -8.12 -3.01 -16.70
C GLU A 57 -7.43 -3.76 -17.84
N ALA A 58 -6.16 -4.17 -17.64
CA ALA A 58 -5.42 -4.93 -18.63
C ALA A 58 -6.07 -6.29 -18.89
N THR A 59 -6.54 -6.99 -17.86
CA THR A 59 -7.25 -8.28 -18.00
C THR A 59 -8.54 -8.12 -18.80
N ILE A 60 -9.36 -7.11 -18.50
CA ILE A 60 -10.59 -6.82 -19.26
C ILE A 60 -10.28 -6.46 -20.70
N LYS A 61 -9.27 -5.61 -20.93
CA LYS A 61 -8.83 -5.22 -22.28
C LYS A 61 -8.36 -6.42 -23.09
N ASN A 62 -7.59 -7.33 -22.48
CA ASN A 62 -7.12 -8.55 -23.12
C ASN A 62 -8.30 -9.47 -23.47
N ALA A 63 -9.27 -9.65 -22.57
CA ALA A 63 -10.48 -10.42 -22.84
C ALA A 63 -11.27 -9.84 -24.04
N LYS A 64 -11.44 -8.50 -24.09
CA LYS A 64 -12.07 -7.81 -25.23
C LYS A 64 -11.31 -8.08 -26.54
N ASN A 65 -9.99 -7.94 -26.53
CA ASN A 65 -9.16 -8.21 -27.71
C ASN A 65 -9.28 -9.67 -28.16
N PHE A 66 -9.29 -10.62 -27.25
CA PHE A 66 -9.42 -12.04 -27.58
C PHE A 66 -10.79 -12.38 -28.19
N LEU A 67 -11.87 -11.79 -27.68
CA LEU A 67 -13.21 -11.92 -28.26
C LEU A 67 -13.25 -11.36 -29.69
N ILE A 68 -12.65 -10.19 -29.92
CA ILE A 68 -12.54 -9.58 -31.26
C ILE A 68 -11.71 -10.46 -32.20
N MET A 69 -10.68 -11.13 -31.70
CA MET A 69 -9.87 -12.10 -32.45
C MET A 69 -10.58 -13.44 -32.69
N GLY A 70 -11.78 -13.64 -32.16
CA GLY A 70 -12.58 -14.85 -32.36
C GLY A 70 -12.15 -16.05 -31.51
N LEU A 71 -11.45 -15.83 -30.39
CA LEU A 71 -11.13 -16.90 -29.46
C LEU A 71 -12.39 -17.41 -28.73
N ASP A 72 -12.39 -18.69 -28.41
CA ASP A 72 -13.44 -19.31 -27.60
C ASP A 72 -13.42 -18.81 -26.15
N VAL A 73 -14.60 -18.69 -25.55
CA VAL A 73 -14.83 -18.23 -24.18
C VAL A 73 -14.03 -19.08 -23.19
N ASP A 74 -13.99 -20.41 -23.38
CA ASP A 74 -13.23 -21.32 -22.52
C ASP A 74 -11.72 -21.04 -22.55
N MET A 75 -11.17 -20.66 -23.70
CA MET A 75 -9.75 -20.28 -23.81
C MET A 75 -9.48 -18.94 -23.14
N ILE A 76 -10.40 -17.99 -23.28
CA ILE A 76 -10.27 -16.66 -22.68
C ILE A 76 -10.31 -16.75 -21.16
N VAL A 77 -11.23 -17.53 -20.60
CA VAL A 77 -11.33 -17.82 -19.16
C VAL A 77 -9.99 -18.38 -18.65
N LYS A 78 -9.42 -19.38 -19.33
CA LYS A 78 -8.13 -19.97 -18.95
C LYS A 78 -6.96 -18.98 -19.07
N GLY A 79 -6.97 -18.12 -20.08
CA GLY A 79 -5.87 -17.17 -20.34
C GLY A 79 -5.91 -15.90 -19.49
N THR A 80 -7.09 -15.50 -19.02
CA THR A 80 -7.30 -14.24 -18.29
C THR A 80 -7.61 -14.44 -16.79
N GLY A 81 -8.05 -15.64 -16.41
CA GLY A 81 -8.50 -15.94 -15.05
C GLY A 81 -9.88 -15.35 -14.71
N LEU A 82 -10.58 -14.75 -15.68
CA LEU A 82 -11.96 -14.30 -15.53
C LEU A 82 -12.92 -15.49 -15.47
N SER A 83 -14.06 -15.30 -14.82
CA SER A 83 -15.17 -16.25 -14.86
C SER A 83 -15.85 -16.26 -16.23
N ILE A 84 -16.55 -17.35 -16.54
CA ILE A 84 -17.36 -17.46 -17.76
C ILE A 84 -18.39 -16.31 -17.83
N GLU A 85 -19.03 -15.99 -16.70
CA GLU A 85 -20.01 -14.90 -16.62
C GLU A 85 -19.41 -13.54 -16.97
N GLU A 86 -18.21 -13.23 -16.48
CA GLU A 86 -17.51 -11.97 -16.80
C GLU A 86 -17.17 -11.89 -18.29
N VAL A 87 -16.67 -12.96 -18.89
CA VAL A 87 -16.34 -12.98 -20.32
C VAL A 87 -17.61 -12.85 -21.19
N GLU A 88 -18.70 -13.52 -20.82
CA GLU A 88 -19.99 -13.40 -21.51
C GLU A 88 -20.60 -12.00 -21.38
N ASN A 89 -20.45 -11.35 -20.22
CA ASN A 89 -20.89 -9.97 -20.05
C ASN A 89 -20.07 -9.00 -20.92
N ILE A 90 -18.74 -9.18 -20.98
CA ILE A 90 -17.87 -8.41 -21.86
C ILE A 90 -18.27 -8.62 -23.33
N LYS A 91 -18.60 -9.85 -23.73
CA LYS A 91 -19.06 -10.17 -25.08
C LYS A 91 -20.39 -9.50 -25.41
N LYS A 92 -21.32 -9.40 -24.45
CA LYS A 92 -22.59 -8.65 -24.62
C LYS A 92 -22.35 -7.15 -24.79
N GLU A 93 -21.37 -6.56 -24.09
CA GLU A 93 -21.03 -5.14 -24.24
C GLU A 93 -20.40 -4.79 -25.61
N LEU A 94 -19.84 -5.78 -26.30
CA LEU A 94 -19.19 -5.60 -27.61
C LEU A 94 -20.15 -5.73 -28.80
N ASN A 95 -21.31 -6.37 -28.59
CA ASN A 95 -22.37 -6.56 -29.61
C ASN A 95 -23.39 -5.43 -29.55
#